data_AF-A0A239BEG5-F1
#
_entry.id   AF-A0A239BEG5-F1
#
_cell.length_a   1.000
_cell.length_b   1.000
_cell.length_c   1.000
_cell.angle_alpha   90.00
_cell.angle_beta   90.00
_cell.angle_gamma   90.00
#
_symmetry.space_group_name_H-M   'P 1'
#
loop_
_entity.id
_entity.type
_entity.pdbx_description
1 polymer ?
#
loop_
_entity_poly.entity_id
_entity_poly.type
_entity_poly.pdbx_seq_one_letter_code
_entity_poly.pdbx_strand_id
1 'polypeptide(L)'
;MKLKKTTLLQFLLVITSIFFLYSCDSPDTFVYLGNQMPKKYVKEVKALNLLENNEEIKYFYSDGLLDIKEGLYFVTDRKLVVYCKDWEEPKTIVPFNEIIHLDVEYDDSFLEDSYITVYTKDSIEIGFPVSSERKRDKAFFNYLMQKSQLD
;
A
#
# COMPACT_ATOMS: atom_id res chain seq x y z
N MET A 1 22.67 -16.78 -36.12
CA MET A 1 23.04 -17.67 -35.01
C MET A 1 21.77 -18.41 -34.55
N LYS A 2 21.60 -19.71 -34.87
CA LYS A 2 20.40 -20.46 -34.46
C LYS A 2 20.55 -20.85 -32.99
N LEU A 3 19.81 -20.19 -32.10
CA LEU A 3 19.71 -20.59 -30.70
C LEU A 3 19.27 -22.06 -30.66
N LYS A 4 20.05 -22.94 -30.01
CA LYS A 4 19.68 -24.35 -29.91
C LYS A 4 18.39 -24.44 -29.09
N LYS A 5 17.40 -25.23 -29.54
CA LYS A 5 16.12 -25.39 -28.83
C LYS A 5 16.32 -25.81 -27.35
N THR A 6 17.42 -26.49 -27.05
CA THR A 6 17.83 -26.86 -25.69
C THR A 6 18.22 -25.68 -24.81
N THR A 7 18.92 -24.66 -25.33
CA THR A 7 19.26 -23.46 -24.53
C THR A 7 18.02 -22.59 -24.28
N LEU A 8 17.07 -22.56 -25.21
CA LEU A 8 15.79 -21.86 -25.01
C LEU A 8 14.94 -22.53 -23.91
N LEU A 9 14.88 -23.87 -23.90
CA LEU A 9 14.14 -24.63 -22.89
C LEU A 9 14.76 -24.50 -21.49
N GLN A 10 16.09 -24.50 -21.40
CA GLN A 10 16.81 -24.28 -20.13
C GLN A 10 16.57 -22.87 -19.58
N PHE A 11 16.59 -21.84 -20.43
CA PHE A 11 16.24 -20.48 -20.02
C PHE A 11 14.79 -20.38 -19.52
N LEU A 12 13.84 -21.02 -20.22
CA LEU A 12 12.44 -21.03 -19.81
C LEU A 12 12.26 -21.69 -18.44
N LEU A 13 12.93 -22.83 -18.20
CA LEU A 13 12.91 -23.55 -16.92
C LEU A 13 13.45 -22.71 -15.76
N VAL A 14 14.56 -21.99 -15.98
CA VAL A 14 15.12 -21.08 -14.99
C VAL A 14 14.16 -19.94 -14.69
N ILE A 15 13.56 -19.31 -15.70
CA ILE A 15 12.56 -18.25 -15.52
C ILE A 15 11.33 -18.77 -14.75
N THR A 16 10.77 -19.93 -15.12
CA THR A 16 9.64 -20.52 -14.36
C THR A 16 10.04 -20.87 -12.93
N SER A 17 11.25 -21.34 -12.68
CA SER A 17 11.71 -21.68 -11.32
C SER A 17 11.88 -20.43 -10.46
N ILE A 18 12.40 -19.35 -11.04
CA ILE A 18 12.44 -18.01 -10.43
C ILE A 18 11.02 -17.53 -10.12
N PHE A 19 10.10 -17.57 -11.09
CA PHE A 19 8.70 -17.21 -10.85
C PHE A 19 8.08 -18.02 -9.71
N PHE A 20 8.26 -19.34 -9.65
CA PHE A 20 7.72 -20.17 -8.56
C PHE A 20 8.30 -19.82 -7.17
N LEU A 21 9.53 -19.33 -7.09
CA LEU A 21 10.13 -18.88 -5.82
C LEU A 21 9.58 -17.53 -5.34
N TYR A 22 9.17 -16.66 -6.27
CA TYR A 22 8.66 -15.32 -5.95
C TYR A 22 7.12 -15.24 -5.89
N SER A 23 6.39 -16.17 -6.53
CA SER A 23 4.92 -16.09 -6.69
C SER A 23 4.11 -16.42 -5.43
N CYS A 24 4.74 -16.82 -4.31
CA CYS A 24 3.98 -17.34 -3.18
C CYS A 24 3.72 -16.31 -2.07
N ASP A 25 4.47 -15.19 -2.01
CA ASP A 25 4.42 -14.31 -0.83
C ASP A 25 4.38 -12.80 -1.09
N SER A 26 4.50 -12.35 -2.35
CA SER A 26 4.44 -10.92 -2.67
C SER A 26 3.06 -10.31 -2.39
N PRO A 27 2.98 -9.03 -1.99
CA PRO A 27 1.73 -8.31 -1.90
C PRO A 27 1.04 -8.20 -3.27
N ASP A 28 -0.28 -8.34 -3.30
CA ASP A 28 -1.09 -7.87 -4.42
C ASP A 28 -0.88 -6.36 -4.66
N THR A 29 -0.98 -5.95 -5.92
CA THR A 29 -0.80 -4.58 -6.41
C THR A 29 -1.99 -3.66 -6.18
N PHE A 30 -3.10 -4.16 -5.61
CA PHE A 30 -4.30 -3.38 -5.34
C PHE A 30 -4.51 -3.13 -3.85
N VAL A 31 -5.26 -2.08 -3.51
CA VAL A 31 -5.68 -1.79 -2.13
C VAL A 31 -6.56 -2.92 -1.58
N TYR A 32 -6.22 -3.54 -0.46
CA TYR A 32 -7.05 -4.51 0.25
C TYR A 32 -8.17 -3.81 1.02
N LEU A 33 -9.36 -4.42 1.04
CA LEU A 33 -10.32 -4.16 2.10
C LEU A 33 -9.81 -4.80 3.39
N GLY A 34 -10.10 -4.21 4.55
CA GLY A 34 -9.64 -4.74 5.83
C GLY A 34 -9.97 -6.21 6.07
N ASN A 35 -11.17 -6.64 5.68
CA ASN A 35 -11.61 -8.03 5.77
C ASN A 35 -10.98 -8.98 4.73
N GLN A 36 -10.28 -8.44 3.73
CA GLN A 36 -9.55 -9.18 2.69
C GLN A 36 -8.06 -9.27 2.99
N MET A 37 -7.54 -8.56 3.99
CA MET A 37 -6.12 -8.58 4.30
C MET A 37 -5.62 -9.98 4.70
N PRO A 38 -4.53 -10.47 4.09
CA PRO A 38 -3.84 -11.65 4.56
C PRO A 38 -3.47 -11.55 6.05
N LYS A 39 -3.71 -12.65 6.80
CA LYS A 39 -3.40 -12.70 8.24
C LYS A 39 -1.92 -12.42 8.56
N LYS A 40 -1.00 -12.72 7.62
CA LYS A 40 0.43 -12.39 7.77
C LYS A 40 0.67 -10.88 7.83
N TYR A 41 0.01 -10.09 6.97
CA TYR A 41 0.15 -8.64 6.95
C TYR A 41 -0.41 -8.00 8.21
N VAL A 42 -1.54 -8.50 8.73
CA VAL A 42 -2.07 -8.02 10.02
C VAL A 42 -1.08 -8.27 11.17
N LYS A 43 -0.37 -9.41 11.17
CA LYS A 43 0.66 -9.69 12.18
C LYS A 43 1.85 -8.74 12.03
N GLU A 44 2.27 -8.45 10.81
CA GLU A 44 3.39 -7.55 10.53
C GLU A 44 3.08 -6.10 10.91
N VAL A 45 1.91 -5.57 10.54
CA VAL A 45 1.46 -4.23 10.95
C VAL A 45 1.41 -4.12 12.49
N LYS A 46 0.96 -5.18 13.18
CA LYS A 46 1.01 -5.23 14.65
C LYS A 46 2.44 -5.30 15.19
N ALA A 47 3.32 -6.08 14.58
CA ALA A 47 4.73 -6.18 14.97
C ALA A 47 5.48 -4.84 14.81
N LEU A 48 5.08 -4.03 13.82
CA LEU A 48 5.57 -2.66 13.63
C LEU A 48 4.95 -1.65 14.61
N ASN A 49 4.03 -2.06 15.49
CA ASN A 49 3.27 -1.20 16.39
C ASN A 49 2.47 -0.11 15.65
N LEU A 50 1.93 -0.44 14.47
CA LEU A 50 1.16 0.48 13.64
C LEU A 50 -0.36 0.34 13.86
N LEU A 51 -0.81 -0.76 14.46
CA LEU A 51 -2.22 -1.06 14.72
C LEU A 51 -2.45 -1.34 16.21
N GLU A 52 -3.37 -0.60 16.81
CA GLU A 52 -3.75 -0.77 18.22
C GLU A 52 -4.68 -1.98 18.44
N ASN A 53 -4.82 -2.37 19.71
CA ASN A 53 -5.82 -3.36 20.09
C ASN A 53 -7.23 -2.81 19.83
N ASN A 54 -8.08 -3.63 19.18
CA ASN A 54 -9.45 -3.30 18.79
C ASN A 54 -9.58 -2.19 17.74
N GLU A 55 -8.49 -1.85 17.05
CA GLU A 55 -8.51 -0.98 15.88
C GLU A 55 -8.73 -1.83 14.62
N GLU A 56 -9.62 -1.36 13.73
CA GLU A 56 -10.00 -2.09 12.52
C GLU A 56 -9.46 -1.37 11.28
N ILE A 57 -8.60 -2.05 10.53
CA ILE A 57 -8.17 -1.58 9.21
C ILE A 57 -9.38 -1.60 8.27
N LYS A 58 -9.59 -0.51 7.50
CA LYS A 58 -10.64 -0.42 6.49
C LYS A 58 -10.09 -0.58 5.08
N TYR A 59 -8.98 0.07 4.80
CA TYR A 59 -8.25 -0.05 3.55
C TYR A 59 -6.75 -0.14 3.82
N PHE A 60 -6.06 -1.00 3.09
CA PHE A 60 -4.62 -1.22 3.21
C PHE A 60 -3.99 -1.34 1.83
N TYR A 61 -2.92 -0.60 1.60
CA TYR A 61 -2.12 -0.69 0.38
C TYR A 61 -0.68 -1.00 0.73
N SER A 62 -0.06 -1.85 -0.08
CA SER A 62 1.36 -2.19 0.00
C SER A 62 2.04 -1.64 -1.24
N ASP A 63 3.02 -0.79 -1.02
CA ASP A 63 3.92 -0.24 -2.04
C ASP A 63 5.18 -1.10 -2.22
N GLY A 64 5.31 -2.15 -1.40
CA GLY A 64 6.37 -3.14 -1.52
C GLY A 64 6.10 -4.17 -2.60
N LEU A 65 7.13 -4.49 -3.40
CA LEU A 65 7.06 -5.52 -4.45
C LEU A 65 7.18 -6.93 -3.86
N LEU A 66 7.98 -7.09 -2.82
CA LEU A 66 8.27 -8.40 -2.20
C LEU A 66 7.81 -8.49 -0.76
N ASP A 67 7.85 -7.38 -0.03
CA ASP A 67 7.55 -7.33 1.40
C ASP A 67 6.80 -6.03 1.72
N ILE A 68 5.66 -6.12 2.43
CA ILE A 68 4.89 -4.94 2.82
C ILE A 68 5.68 -3.96 3.69
N LYS A 69 6.75 -4.43 4.36
CA LYS A 69 7.63 -3.57 5.18
C LYS A 69 8.58 -2.72 4.32
N GLU A 70 8.51 -2.79 3.00
CA GLU A 70 9.16 -1.81 2.12
C GLU A 70 8.37 -0.50 2.14
N GLY A 71 7.05 -0.58 1.95
CA GLY A 71 6.12 0.53 2.09
C GLY A 71 4.68 0.03 2.26
N LEU A 72 3.95 0.64 3.19
CA LEU A 72 2.54 0.34 3.43
C LEU A 72 1.78 1.58 3.89
N TYR A 73 0.54 1.71 3.42
CA TYR A 73 -0.34 2.84 3.72
C TYR A 73 -1.73 2.31 4.02
N PHE A 74 -2.32 2.70 5.15
CA PHE A 74 -3.63 2.18 5.52
C PHE A 74 -4.42 3.15 6.38
N VAL A 75 -5.74 3.03 6.29
CA VAL A 75 -6.69 3.77 7.11
C VAL A 75 -7.47 2.81 7.98
N THR A 76 -7.71 3.22 9.23
CA THR A 76 -8.48 2.47 10.21
C THR A 76 -9.81 3.14 10.51
N ASP A 77 -10.55 2.65 11.51
CA ASP A 77 -11.66 3.39 12.09
C ASP A 77 -11.25 4.67 12.84
N ARG A 78 -9.94 4.90 13.07
CA ARG A 78 -9.41 5.98 13.94
C ARG A 78 -8.36 6.89 13.31
N LYS A 79 -7.50 6.38 12.42
CA LYS A 79 -6.35 7.13 11.92
C LYS A 79 -5.92 6.69 10.51
N LEU A 80 -5.11 7.53 9.89
CA LEU A 80 -4.27 7.19 8.76
C LEU A 80 -2.88 6.76 9.28
N VAL A 81 -2.31 5.74 8.65
CA VAL A 81 -0.93 5.32 8.86
C VAL A 81 -0.22 5.29 7.53
N VAL A 82 0.93 5.96 7.48
CA VAL A 82 1.83 5.99 6.33
C VAL A 82 3.19 5.46 6.78
N TYR A 83 3.69 4.42 6.12
CA TYR A 83 4.97 3.81 6.46
C TYR A 83 5.79 3.57 5.19
N CYS A 84 7.04 4.03 5.20
CA CYS A 84 8.03 3.72 4.18
C CYS A 84 9.37 3.53 4.86
N LYS A 85 9.99 2.38 4.65
CA LYS A 85 11.23 2.01 5.35
C LYS A 85 12.39 2.96 5.05
N ASP A 86 12.39 3.58 3.87
CA ASP A 86 13.49 4.38 3.36
C ASP A 86 13.38 5.87 3.73
N TRP A 87 12.31 6.28 4.43
CA TRP A 87 12.18 7.64 4.97
C TRP A 87 13.01 7.84 6.23
N GLU A 88 13.40 9.09 6.51
CA GLU A 88 14.14 9.47 7.73
C GLU A 88 13.34 9.09 9.00
N GLU A 89 12.03 9.39 8.99
CA GLU A 89 11.06 8.90 9.94
C GLU A 89 10.16 7.87 9.26
N PRO A 90 10.40 6.55 9.43
CA PRO A 90 9.77 5.52 8.62
C PRO A 90 8.26 5.41 8.78
N LYS A 91 7.67 6.07 9.79
CA LYS A 91 6.25 6.00 10.08
C LYS A 91 5.69 7.37 10.43
N THR A 92 4.52 7.64 9.89
CA THR A 92 3.68 8.77 10.29
C THR A 92 2.28 8.27 10.58
N ILE A 93 1.77 8.59 11.77
CA ILE A 93 0.41 8.21 12.22
C ILE A 93 -0.38 9.50 12.38
N VAL A 94 -1.44 9.66 11.60
CA VAL A 94 -2.23 10.88 11.55
C VAL A 94 -3.66 10.59 12.00
N PRO A 95 -4.05 11.01 13.22
CA PRO A 95 -5.45 11.01 13.62
C PRO A 95 -6.29 11.85 12.64
N PHE A 96 -7.51 11.42 12.33
CA PHE A 96 -8.33 12.11 11.32
C PHE A 96 -8.63 13.58 11.67
N ASN A 97 -8.74 13.89 12.95
CA ASN A 97 -8.96 15.26 13.41
C ASN A 97 -7.74 16.18 13.22
N GLU A 98 -6.57 15.65 12.88
CA GLU A 98 -5.36 16.42 12.59
C GLU A 98 -5.17 16.71 11.11
N ILE A 99 -5.96 16.08 10.24
CA ILE A 99 -5.95 16.34 8.80
C ILE A 99 -6.75 17.60 8.52
N ILE A 100 -6.13 18.58 7.86
CA ILE A 100 -6.77 19.86 7.49
C ILE A 100 -7.08 19.97 6.01
N HIS A 101 -6.33 19.25 5.18
CA HIS A 101 -6.52 19.24 3.74
C HIS A 101 -6.01 17.93 3.16
N LEU A 102 -6.66 17.49 2.09
CA LEU A 102 -6.32 16.30 1.33
C LEU A 102 -6.34 16.69 -0.14
N ASP A 103 -5.31 16.27 -0.86
CA ASP A 103 -5.25 16.38 -2.32
C ASP A 103 -5.02 14.99 -2.93
N VAL A 104 -5.45 14.82 -4.16
CA VAL A 104 -5.27 13.57 -4.91
C VAL A 104 -5.06 13.82 -6.39
N GLU A 105 -3.95 13.29 -6.88
CA GLU A 105 -3.67 13.17 -8.30
C GLU A 105 -4.11 11.77 -8.76
N TYR A 106 -5.30 11.67 -9.33
CA TYR A 106 -5.81 10.39 -9.83
C TYR A 106 -5.08 9.94 -11.09
N ASP A 107 -4.72 8.65 -11.13
CA ASP A 107 -4.25 7.96 -12.32
C ASP A 107 -5.05 6.66 -12.50
N ASP A 108 -5.78 6.54 -13.61
CA ASP A 108 -6.57 5.35 -13.94
C ASP A 108 -5.73 4.27 -14.68
N SER A 109 -4.41 4.46 -14.82
CA SER A 109 -3.49 3.51 -15.45
C SER A 109 -3.25 2.29 -14.58
N PHE A 110 -2.94 1.15 -15.21
CA PHE A 110 -2.62 -0.09 -14.49
C PHE A 110 -1.18 -0.10 -13.92
N LEU A 111 -0.29 0.73 -14.47
CA LEU A 111 1.13 0.74 -14.10
C LEU A 111 1.50 1.86 -13.13
N GLU A 112 0.71 2.93 -13.10
CA GLU A 112 0.97 4.11 -12.28
C GLU A 112 -0.12 4.19 -11.21
N ASP A 113 0.29 4.52 -9.99
CA ASP A 113 -0.60 4.70 -8.87
C ASP A 113 -1.15 6.13 -8.82
N SER A 114 -2.34 6.30 -8.24
CA SER A 114 -2.78 7.63 -7.83
C SER A 114 -1.92 8.13 -6.68
N TYR A 115 -1.74 9.43 -6.53
CA TYR A 115 -0.92 10.00 -5.47
C TYR A 115 -1.79 10.83 -4.52
N ILE A 116 -1.80 10.48 -3.22
CA ILE A 116 -2.54 11.19 -2.19
C ILE A 116 -1.58 12.03 -1.37
N THR A 117 -1.91 13.31 -1.18
CA THR A 117 -1.17 14.23 -0.32
C THR A 117 -2.04 14.64 0.87
N VAL A 118 -1.47 14.53 2.07
CA VAL A 118 -2.14 14.83 3.35
C VAL A 118 -1.44 15.99 4.02
N TYR A 119 -2.21 17.02 4.34
CA TYR A 119 -1.74 18.19 5.08
C TYR A 119 -2.32 18.16 6.49
N THR A 120 -1.45 18.32 7.50
CA THR A 120 -1.85 18.29 8.91
C THR A 120 -1.79 19.68 9.57
N LYS A 121 -2.43 19.83 10.74
CA LYS A 121 -2.36 21.08 11.53
C LYS A 121 -0.94 21.50 11.89
N ASP A 122 -0.05 20.53 12.06
CA ASP A 122 1.37 20.75 12.37
C ASP A 122 2.19 21.13 11.13
N SER A 123 1.52 21.49 10.02
CA SER A 123 2.15 21.85 8.73
C SER A 123 3.00 20.74 8.14
N ILE A 124 2.69 19.48 8.48
CA ILE A 124 3.31 18.30 7.88
C ILE A 124 2.57 17.99 6.58
N GLU A 125 3.33 17.79 5.52
CA GLU A 125 2.87 17.33 4.21
C GLU A 125 3.38 15.90 3.99
N ILE A 126 2.46 14.96 3.77
CA ILE A 126 2.78 13.54 3.56
C ILE A 126 2.14 13.08 2.26
N GLY A 127 2.98 12.72 1.28
CA GLY A 127 2.57 12.16 0.01
C GLY A 127 2.81 10.64 -0.05
N PHE A 128 1.86 9.88 -0.59
CA PHE A 128 2.02 8.44 -0.81
C PHE A 128 1.19 7.93 -2.00
N PRO A 129 1.69 6.91 -2.72
CA PRO A 129 0.95 6.29 -3.81
C PRO A 129 -0.15 5.35 -3.30
N VAL A 130 -1.22 5.23 -4.09
CA VAL A 130 -2.33 4.28 -3.90
C VAL A 130 -2.82 3.79 -5.25
N SER A 131 -2.77 2.47 -5.47
CA SER A 131 -3.23 1.87 -6.71
C SER A 131 -4.71 2.14 -7.02
N SER A 132 -4.97 2.53 -8.26
CA SER A 132 -6.31 2.73 -8.81
C SER A 132 -7.01 1.43 -9.20
N GLU A 133 -6.31 0.29 -9.09
CA GLU A 133 -6.89 -1.01 -9.37
C GLU A 133 -8.18 -1.23 -8.56
N ARG A 134 -9.20 -1.72 -9.27
CA ARG A 134 -10.54 -1.94 -8.70
C ARG A 134 -11.20 -0.66 -8.18
N LYS A 135 -10.74 0.53 -8.60
CA LYS A 135 -11.22 1.86 -8.19
C LYS A 135 -11.11 2.09 -6.67
N ARG A 136 -10.08 1.52 -6.05
CA ARG A 136 -9.93 1.53 -4.59
C ARG A 136 -9.10 2.70 -4.07
N ASP A 137 -8.31 3.36 -4.91
CA ASP A 137 -7.84 4.73 -4.74
C ASP A 137 -8.97 5.68 -4.30
N LYS A 138 -10.08 5.70 -5.05
CA LYS A 138 -11.26 6.54 -4.79
C LYS A 138 -11.94 6.13 -3.49
N ALA A 139 -12.06 4.84 -3.23
CA ALA A 139 -12.65 4.34 -1.98
C ALA A 139 -11.78 4.71 -0.75
N PHE A 140 -10.46 4.59 -0.86
CA PHE A 140 -9.50 4.96 0.17
C PHE A 140 -9.59 6.47 0.45
N PHE A 141 -9.47 7.28 -0.60
CA PHE A 141 -9.50 8.74 -0.50
C PHE A 141 -10.84 9.25 0.07
N ASN A 142 -11.97 8.74 -0.43
CA ASN A 142 -13.29 9.13 0.05
C ASN A 142 -13.51 8.76 1.53
N TYR A 143 -13.00 7.60 1.96
CA TYR A 143 -13.05 7.22 3.37
C TYR A 143 -12.22 8.18 4.23
N LEU A 144 -11.04 8.59 3.75
CA LEU A 144 -10.18 9.55 4.44
C LEU A 144 -10.83 10.93 4.54
N MET A 145 -11.41 11.45 3.45
CA MET A 145 -12.20 12.69 3.42
C MET A 145 -13.36 12.65 4.42
N GLN A 146 -14.18 11.60 4.34
CA GLN A 146 -15.35 11.42 5.22
C GLN A 146 -14.96 11.42 6.69
N LYS A 147 -13.90 10.67 7.06
CA LYS A 147 -13.46 10.55 8.45
C LYS A 147 -12.78 11.80 8.98
N SER A 148 -12.16 12.58 8.09
CA SER A 148 -11.53 13.87 8.40
C SER A 148 -12.53 15.03 8.42
N GLN A 149 -13.81 14.78 8.07
CA GLN A 149 -14.86 15.80 8.00
C GLN A 149 -14.51 16.94 7.02
N LEU A 150 -13.86 16.57 5.91
CA LEU A 150 -13.55 17.48 4.82
C LEU A 150 -14.62 17.34 3.73
N ASP A 151 -15.00 18.47 3.13
CA ASP A 151 -15.99 18.57 2.05
C ASP A 151 -15.35 18.47 0.65
#